data_AF-A0A3D2IP54-F1
#
_entry.id   AF-A0A3D2IP54-F1
#
_cell.length_a   1.000
_cell.length_b   1.000
_cell.length_c   1.000
_cell.angle_alpha   90.00
_cell.angle_beta   90.00
_cell.angle_gamma   90.00
#
_symmetry.space_group_name_H-M   'P 1'
#
loop_
_entity.id
_entity.type
_entity.pdbx_description
1 polymer ?
#
loop_
_entity_poly.entity_id
_entity_poly.type
_entity_poly.pdbx_seq_one_letter_code
_entity_poly.pdbx_strand_id
1 'polypeptide(L)' 'MDKNYRLTSEEYARLLGISTEALRSRRRRGKYKNYIQDDNGNYWWENDRPYQDNTIFNDRPQRVRNGL' A
#
# COMPACT_ATOMS: atom_id res chain seq x y z
N MET A 1 19.75 -7.28 -4.76
CA MET A 1 18.38 -7.19 -4.19
C MET A 1 18.12 -8.43 -3.37
N ASP A 2 17.76 -8.26 -2.11
CA ASP A 2 17.37 -9.36 -1.23
C ASP A 2 16.20 -10.14 -1.84
N LYS A 3 16.24 -11.47 -1.74
CA LYS A 3 15.25 -12.38 -2.34
C LYS A 3 13.82 -12.14 -1.80
N ASN A 4 13.66 -11.36 -0.74
CA ASN A 4 12.40 -11.13 -0.08
C ASN A 4 11.63 -9.91 -0.63
N TYR A 5 12.30 -8.94 -1.27
CA TYR A 5 11.68 -7.70 -1.77
C TYR A 5 11.55 -7.71 -3.30
N ARG A 6 10.58 -8.46 -3.81
CA ARG A 6 10.39 -8.69 -5.26
C ARG A 6 9.13 -8.07 -5.83
N LEU A 7 8.22 -7.60 -4.98
CA LEU A 7 6.94 -7.06 -5.42
C LEU A 7 7.06 -5.56 -5.68
N THR A 8 6.61 -5.13 -6.85
CA THR A 8 6.37 -3.72 -7.13
C THR A 8 5.19 -3.21 -6.32
N SER A 9 5.05 -1.88 -6.24
CA SER A 9 3.88 -1.27 -5.56
C SER A 9 2.54 -1.68 -6.19
N GLU A 10 2.52 -1.95 -7.49
CA GLU A 10 1.31 -2.41 -8.18
C GLU A 10 0.99 -3.87 -7.85
N GLU A 11 1.98 -4.75 -7.85
CA GLU A 11 1.79 -6.16 -7.49
C GLU A 11 1.37 -6.32 -6.03
N TYR A 12 2.02 -5.59 -5.13
CA TYR A 12 1.68 -5.63 -3.71
C TYR A 12 0.28 -5.04 -3.43
N ALA A 13 -0.12 -3.98 -4.14
CA ALA A 13 -1.48 -3.44 -4.04
C ALA A 13 -2.53 -4.45 -4.54
N ARG A 14 -2.26 -5.16 -5.65
CA ARG A 14 -3.12 -6.25 -6.14
C ARG A 14 -3.25 -7.39 -5.13
N LEU A 15 -2.15 -7.78 -4.48
CA LEU A 15 -2.16 -8.82 -3.45
C LEU A 15 -2.99 -8.41 -2.22
N LEU A 16 -2.97 -7.13 -1.87
CA LEU A 16 -3.77 -6.54 -0.80
C LEU A 16 -5.24 -6.27 -1.19
N GLY A 17 -5.61 -6.38 -2.47
CA GLY A 17 -6.94 -6.01 -2.95
C GLY A 17 -7.24 -4.51 -2.85
N ILE A 18 -6.22 -3.65 -2.86
CA ILE A 18 -6.37 -2.18 -2.79
C ILE A 18 -5.81 -1.51 -4.05
N SER A 19 -6.12 -0.23 -4.24
CA SER A 19 -5.48 0.56 -5.29
C SER A 19 -4.05 0.93 -4.92
N THR A 20 -3.20 1.14 -5.93
CA THR A 20 -1.81 1.62 -5.74
C THR A 20 -1.76 2.96 -4.99
N GLU A 21 -2.75 3.83 -5.18
CA GLU A 21 -2.83 5.11 -4.45
C GLU A 21 -3.22 4.92 -2.99
N ALA A 22 -4.09 3.96 -2.67
CA ALA A 22 -4.39 3.59 -1.29
C ALA A 22 -3.13 3.05 -0.59
N LEU A 23 -2.33 2.22 -1.28
CA LEU A 23 -1.04 1.76 -0.78
C LEU A 23 -0.08 2.94 -0.50
N ARG A 24 0.06 3.88 -1.42
CA ARG A 24 0.89 5.10 -1.25
C ARG A 24 0.43 5.94 -0.07
N SER A 25 -0.88 6.15 0.08
CA SER A 25 -1.47 6.87 1.21
C SER A 25 -1.12 6.21 2.54
N ARG A 26 -1.32 4.90 2.65
CA ARG A 26 -0.98 4.12 3.86
C ARG A 26 0.52 4.15 4.16
N ARG A 27 1.38 4.07 3.14
CA ARG A 27 2.83 4.22 3.26
C ARG A 27 3.22 5.60 3.81
N ARG A 28 2.66 6.69 3.25
CA ARG A 28 2.89 8.07 3.73
C ARG A 28 2.45 8.27 5.19
N ARG A 29 1.44 7.52 5.65
CA ARG A 29 1.00 7.49 7.06
C ARG A 29 1.86 6.60 7.96
N GLY A 30 2.91 5.96 7.44
CA GLY A 30 3.81 5.09 8.21
C GLY A 30 3.19 3.75 8.64
N LYS A 31 2.09 3.31 8.01
CA LYS A 31 1.40 2.05 8.37
C LYS A 31 2.10 0.78 7.89
N TYR A 32 3.05 0.92 6.97
CA TYR A 32 3.83 -0.21 6.46
C TYR A 32 5.32 0.05 6.66
N LYS A 33 6.07 -0.99 7.01
CA LYS A 33 7.53 -0.97 7.16
C LYS A 33 8.23 -2.04 6.33
N ASN A 34 7.47 -2.87 5.62
CA ASN A 34 7.95 -4.01 4.82
C ASN A 34 8.26 -3.60 3.37
N TYR A 35 8.89 -2.43 3.19
CA TYR A 35 9.34 -1.96 1.89
C TYR A 35 10.76 -1.43 1.95
N ILE A 36 11.48 -1.56 0.85
CA ILE A 36 12.74 -0.87 0.59
C ILE A 36 12.58 0.09 -0.59
N GLN A 37 13.40 1.14 -0.61
CA GLN A 37 13.49 2.04 -1.75
C GLN A 37 14.81 1.77 -2.48
N ASP A 38 14.76 1.61 -3.80
CA ASP A 38 15.99 1.55 -4.60
C ASP A 38 16.55 2.96 -4.90
N ASP A 39 17.77 3.01 -5.45
CA ASP A 39 18.45 4.27 -5.78
C ASP A 39 17.69 5.11 -6.82
N ASN A 40 16.78 4.49 -7.60
CA ASN A 40 15.93 5.16 -8.58
C ASN A 40 14.62 5.71 -7.96
N GLY A 41 14.43 5.48 -6.67
CA GLY A 41 13.24 5.90 -5.93
C GLY A 41 12.04 4.97 -6.04
N ASN A 42 12.19 3.78 -6.64
CA ASN A 42 11.14 2.76 -6.69
C ASN A 42 11.00 2.04 -5.36
N TYR A 43 9.78 1.60 -5.07
CA TYR A 43 9.44 0.91 -3.84
C TYR A 43 9.23 -0.57 -4.09
N TRP A 44 10.01 -1.39 -3.39
CA TRP A 44 9.98 -2.85 -3.44
C TRP A 44 9.44 -3.39 -2.13
N TRP A 45 8.42 -4.23 -2.23
CA TRP A 45 7.67 -4.74 -1.09
C TRP A 45 8.05 -6.19 -0.80
N GLU A 46 8.05 -6.53 0.47
CA GLU A 46 8.29 -7.88 0.92
C GLU A 46 7.20 -8.83 0.40
N ASN A 47 7.59 -10.05 0.02
CA ASN A 47 6.67 -11.07 -0.48
C ASN A 47 5.83 -11.72 0.64
N ASP A 48 6.01 -11.28 1.89
CA ASP A 48 5.23 -11.77 3.02
C ASP A 48 3.79 -11.31 2.83
N ARG A 49 2.87 -12.26 2.65
CA ARG A 49 1.45 -11.96 2.45
C ARG A 49 0.99 -11.21 3.70
N PRO A 50 0.57 -9.94 3.59
CA PRO A 50 -0.01 -9.25 4.74
C PRO A 50 -1.20 -10.08 5.17
N TYR A 51 -1.24 -10.44 6.45
CA TYR A 51 -2.40 -11.11 7.02
C TYR A 51 -3.63 -10.30 6.60
N GLN A 52 -4.48 -10.89 5.76
CA GLN A 52 -5.69 -10.23 5.27
C GLN A 52 -6.68 -10.23 6.43
N ASP A 53 -6.49 -9.30 7.35
CA ASP A 53 -7.59 -8.89 8.21
C ASP A 53 -8.64 -8.31 7.26
N ASN A 54 -9.79 -8.98 7.16
CA ASN A 54 -10.90 -8.63 6.27
C ASN A 54 -11.57 -7.29 6.64
N THR A 55 -10.87 -6.42 7.37
CA THR A 55 -11.29 -5.08 7.68
C THR A 55 -11.22 -4.25 6.41
N ILE A 56 -12.36 -4.17 5.72
CA ILE A 56 -12.63 -3.22 4.64
C ILE A 56 -12.47 -1.81 5.24
N PHE A 57 -11.24 -1.29 5.24
CA PHE A 57 -11.01 0.11 5.53
C PHE A 57 -11.57 0.89 4.35
N ASN A 58 -12.80 1.37 4.50
CA ASN A 58 -13.37 2.43 3.69
C ASN A 58 -12.54 3.71 3.90
N ASP A 59 -11.32 3.74 3.34
CA ASP A 59 -10.40 4.89 3.31
C ASP A 59 -10.92 5.97 2.34
N ARG A 60 -12.15 5.83 1.81
CA ARG A 60 -12.79 6.89 1.04
C ARG A 60 -13.17 7.99 2.02
N PRO A 61 -12.55 9.18 1.99
CA PRO A 61 -13.09 10.31 2.71
C PRO A 61 -14.51 10.50 2.21
N GLN A 62 -15.49 10.38 3.09
CA GLN A 62 -16.86 10.75 2.80
C GLN A 62 -16.79 12.24 2.44
N ARG A 63 -16.88 12.57 1.15
CA ARG A 63 -17.01 13.96 0.72
C ARG A 63 -18.32 14.45 1.34
N VAL A 64 -18.24 15.12 2.48
CA VAL A 64 -19.30 15.99 2.96
C VAL A 64 -19.44 17.07 1.90
N ARG A 65 -20.40 16.87 0.98
CA ARG A 65 -20.92 17.93 0.14
C ARG A 65 -21.66 18.87 1.09
N ASN A 66 -20.97 19.86 1.63
CA ASN A 66 -21.63 21.01 2.24
C ASN A 66 -22.32 21.76 1.09
N GLY A 67 -23.59 21.46 0.88
CA GLY A 67 -24.50 22.33 0.14
C GLY A 67 -25.10 23.33 1.12
N LEU A 68 -24.70 24.59 0.97
CA LEU A 68 -25.42 25.77 1.43
C LEU A 68 -25.65 26.65 0.21
#